data_AF-A0A4V0IBG1-F1
#
_entry.id   AF-A0A4V0IBG1-F1
#
_cell.length_a   1.000
_cell.length_b   1.000
_cell.length_c   1.000
_cell.angle_alpha   90.00
_cell.angle_beta   90.00
_cell.angle_gamma   90.00
#
_symmetry.space_group_name_H-M   'P 1'
#
loop_
_entity.id
_entity.type
_entity.pdbx_description
1 polymer ?
#
loop_
_entity_poly.entity_id
_entity_poly.type
_entity_poly.pdbx_seq_one_letter_code
_entity_poly.pdbx_strand_id
1 'polypeptide(L)'
;MTITLPDEMRAQLERDARAGGFATVDEYVAEALRTDRSDTAGSGPPGMSPRSRAELDAMLDAGVASGPPIRMTPEFWQERERELARRMAARRGGTP
;
A
#
# COMPACT_ATOMS: atom_id res chain seq x y z
N MET A 1 -7.19 -26.41 -1.27
CA MET A 1 -7.22 -26.13 -2.73
C MET A 1 -6.01 -26.82 -3.33
N THR A 2 -6.16 -27.61 -4.39
CA THR A 2 -5.03 -28.33 -4.99
C THR A 2 -4.58 -27.56 -6.23
N ILE A 3 -3.43 -26.90 -6.15
CA ILE A 3 -2.81 -26.25 -7.29
C ILE A 3 -1.82 -27.25 -7.89
N THR A 4 -1.99 -27.59 -9.16
CA THR A 4 -1.02 -28.43 -9.87
C THR A 4 0.03 -27.53 -10.49
N LEU A 5 1.22 -27.51 -9.88
CA LEU A 5 2.37 -26.76 -10.38
C LEU A 5 3.32 -27.71 -11.12
N PRO A 6 3.93 -27.27 -12.24
CA PRO A 6 5.08 -27.94 -12.84
C PRO A 6 6.20 -28.14 -11.82
N ASP A 7 6.94 -29.24 -11.93
CA ASP A 7 7.97 -29.63 -10.95
C ASP A 7 9.05 -28.55 -10.77
N GLU A 8 9.40 -27.85 -11.86
CA GLU A 8 10.36 -26.75 -11.87
C GLU A 8 9.89 -25.57 -11.01
N MET A 9 8.60 -25.23 -11.11
CA MET A 9 7.99 -24.17 -10.31
C MET A 9 7.90 -24.59 -8.85
N ARG A 10 7.53 -25.84 -8.55
CA ARG A 10 7.51 -26.36 -7.18
C ARG A 10 8.88 -26.25 -6.53
N ALA A 11 9.94 -26.68 -7.22
CA ALA A 11 11.31 -26.61 -6.71
C ALA A 11 11.79 -25.17 -6.50
N GLN A 12 11.27 -24.21 -7.26
CA GLN A 12 11.52 -22.78 -7.02
C GLN A 12 10.79 -22.31 -5.75
N LEU A 13 9.49 -22.60 -5.62
CA LEU A 13 8.70 -22.21 -4.44
C LEU A 13 9.23 -22.84 -3.14
N GLU A 14 9.75 -24.07 -3.17
CA GLU A 14 10.37 -24.70 -2.01
C GLU A 14 11.65 -23.97 -1.56
N ARG A 15 12.44 -23.47 -2.52
CA ARG A 15 13.63 -22.66 -2.22
C ARG A 15 13.24 -21.32 -1.63
N ASP A 16 12.23 -20.67 -2.20
CA ASP A 16 11.77 -19.36 -1.75
C ASP A 16 11.08 -19.45 -0.38
N ALA A 17 10.29 -20.50 -0.12
CA ALA A 17 9.70 -20.78 1.18
C ALA A 17 10.78 -20.97 2.26
N ARG A 18 11.82 -21.76 1.97
CA ARG A 18 12.94 -21.96 2.90
C ARG A 18 13.74 -20.69 3.15
N ALA A 19 14.00 -19.90 2.11
CA ALA A 19 14.69 -18.62 2.23
C ALA A 19 13.87 -17.60 3.04
N GLY A 20 12.54 -17.62 2.90
CA GLY A 20 11.60 -16.80 3.66
C GLY A 20 11.31 -17.30 5.09
N GLY A 21 11.86 -18.44 5.50
CA GLY A 21 11.67 -19.01 6.84
C GLY A 21 10.31 -19.70 7.06
N PHE A 22 9.58 -20.02 5.98
CA PHE A 22 8.29 -20.71 6.05
C PHE A 22 8.47 -22.22 6.24
N ALA A 23 7.57 -22.85 7.00
CA ALA A 23 7.65 -24.27 7.28
C ALA A 23 7.16 -25.12 6.10
N THR A 24 6.28 -24.57 5.26
CA THR A 24 5.72 -25.25 4.09
C THR A 24 5.54 -24.30 2.91
N VAL A 25 5.49 -24.86 1.71
CA VAL A 25 5.17 -24.11 0.48
C VAL A 25 3.75 -23.54 0.53
N ASP A 26 2.79 -24.26 1.09
CA ASP A 26 1.41 -23.79 1.21
C ASP A 26 1.30 -22.54 2.09
N GLU A 27 2.08 -22.49 3.17
CA GLU A 27 2.18 -21.31 4.03
C GLU A 27 2.83 -20.13 3.31
N TYR A 28 3.92 -20.37 2.59
CA TYR A 28 4.59 -19.37 1.76
C TYR A 28 3.65 -18.83 0.66
N VAL A 29 2.91 -19.69 -0.04
CA VAL A 29 1.94 -19.29 -1.08
C VAL A 29 0.78 -18.51 -0.48
N ALA A 30 0.27 -18.95 0.68
CA ALA A 30 -0.81 -18.24 1.36
C ALA A 30 -0.37 -16.84 1.80
N GLU A 31 0.86 -16.69 2.31
CA GLU A 31 1.42 -15.39 2.63
C GLU A 31 1.67 -14.57 1.37
N ALA A 32 2.33 -15.12 0.36
CA ALA A 32 2.58 -14.44 -0.92
C ALA A 32 1.28 -13.94 -1.56
N LEU A 33 0.16 -14.67 -1.47
CA LEU A 33 -1.14 -14.19 -1.95
C LEU A 33 -1.78 -13.11 -1.06
N ARG A 34 -1.47 -13.07 0.25
CA ARG A 34 -1.86 -11.96 1.13
C ARG A 34 -1.03 -10.72 0.82
N THR A 35 0.29 -10.88 0.64
CA THR A 35 1.23 -9.81 0.32
C THR A 35 0.97 -9.28 -1.09
N ASP A 36 0.73 -10.13 -2.08
CA ASP A 36 0.37 -9.73 -3.44
C ASP A 36 -0.99 -9.02 -3.48
N ARG A 37 -1.94 -9.40 -2.61
CA ARG A 37 -3.19 -8.66 -2.41
C ARG A 37 -2.98 -7.30 -1.76
N SER A 38 -1.92 -7.10 -0.98
CA SER A 38 -1.53 -5.78 -0.47
C SER A 38 -0.62 -4.99 -1.43
N ASP A 39 0.16 -5.67 -2.28
CA ASP A 39 1.24 -5.09 -3.09
C ASP A 39 0.87 -4.88 -4.56
N THR A 40 -0.19 -5.49 -5.08
CA THR A 40 -0.82 -5.05 -6.35
C THR A 40 -1.38 -3.63 -6.28
N ALA A 41 -1.29 -3.02 -5.11
CA ALA A 41 -1.62 -1.65 -4.79
C ALA A 41 -0.35 -0.95 -4.25
N GLY A 42 0.60 -0.70 -5.16
CA GLY A 42 2.00 -0.30 -4.91
C GLY A 42 2.28 0.53 -3.64
N SER A 43 3.41 0.21 -2.99
CA SER A 43 4.12 0.76 -1.81
C SER A 43 3.70 2.11 -1.19
N GLY A 44 2.41 2.40 -1.10
CA GLY A 44 1.84 3.62 -0.55
C GLY A 44 1.60 3.51 0.97
N PRO A 45 1.30 4.64 1.63
CA PRO A 45 0.86 4.62 3.01
C PRO A 45 -0.36 3.70 3.19
N PRO A 46 -0.49 2.98 4.33
CA PRO A 46 -1.64 2.12 4.59
C PRO A 46 -2.94 2.92 4.46
N GLY A 47 -3.84 2.46 3.57
CA GLY A 47 -5.11 3.14 3.25
C GLY A 47 -5.10 3.99 1.98
N MET A 48 -3.95 4.15 1.30
CA MET A 48 -3.82 4.88 0.02
C MET A 48 -3.39 3.97 -1.14
N SER A 49 -3.43 2.66 -0.92
CA SER A 49 -3.14 1.63 -1.90
C SER A 49 -4.42 1.30 -2.70
N PRO A 50 -4.46 1.56 -4.03
CA PRO A 50 -5.63 1.28 -4.85
C PRO A 50 -5.86 -0.23 -4.98
N ARG A 51 -7.07 -0.72 -4.66
CA ARG A 51 -7.39 -2.15 -4.60
C ARG A 51 -7.51 -2.80 -5.99
N SER A 52 -7.48 -1.99 -7.04
CA SER A 52 -7.54 -2.43 -8.43
C SER A 52 -6.88 -1.41 -9.35
N ARG A 53 -6.53 -1.86 -10.56
CA ARG A 53 -6.02 -0.97 -11.62
C ARG A 53 -7.00 0.15 -11.97
N ALA A 54 -8.30 -0.16 -12.02
CA ALA A 54 -9.33 0.83 -12.30
C ALA A 54 -9.42 1.92 -11.22
N GLU A 55 -9.23 1.55 -9.94
CA GLU A 55 -9.17 2.50 -8.83
C GLU A 55 -7.92 3.39 -8.93
N LEU A 56 -6.77 2.82 -9.30
CA LEU A 56 -5.55 3.58 -9.55
C LEU A 56 -5.73 4.59 -10.70
N ASP A 57 -6.27 4.14 -11.83
CA ASP A 57 -6.49 5.00 -13.00
C ASP A 57 -7.43 6.17 -12.65
N ALA A 58 -8.51 5.91 -11.90
CA ALA A 58 -9.41 6.95 -11.42
C ALA A 58 -8.74 7.95 -10.47
N MET A 59 -7.85 7.48 -9.58
CA MET A 59 -7.07 8.36 -8.69
C MET A 59 -6.10 9.25 -9.46
N LEU A 60 -5.46 8.71 -10.51
CA LEU A 60 -4.55 9.48 -11.36
C LEU A 60 -5.31 10.54 -12.16
N ASP A 61 -6.44 10.19 -12.76
CA ASP A 61 -7.30 11.12 -13.49
C ASP A 61 -7.80 12.25 -12.58
N ALA A 62 -8.21 11.91 -11.36
CA ALA A 62 -8.60 12.89 -10.35
C ALA A 62 -7.43 13.82 -9.96
N GLY A 63 -6.22 13.27 -9.85
CA GLY A 63 -5.00 14.04 -9.60
C GLY A 63 -4.68 15.02 -10.73
N VAL A 64 -4.78 14.58 -11.98
CA VAL A 64 -4.58 15.44 -13.16
C VAL A 64 -5.63 16.53 -13.26
N ALA A 65 -6.89 16.22 -12.92
CA ALA A 65 -7.99 17.18 -12.92
C ALA A 65 -8.01 18.10 -11.67
N SER A 66 -7.10 17.93 -10.71
CA SER A 66 -7.12 18.64 -9.41
C SER A 66 -6.75 20.12 -9.48
N GLY A 67 -6.36 20.60 -10.67
CA GLY A 67 -6.02 21.99 -10.94
C GLY A 67 -4.54 22.21 -11.21
N PRO A 68 -4.08 23.47 -11.19
CA PRO A 68 -2.69 23.79 -11.49
C PRO A 68 -1.72 23.14 -10.48
N PRO A 69 -0.61 22.57 -10.94
CA PRO A 69 0.39 21.99 -10.04
C PRO A 69 0.99 23.08 -9.15
N ILE A 70 1.11 22.78 -7.86
CA ILE A 70 1.75 23.66 -6.88
C ILE A 70 3.15 23.15 -6.54
N ARG A 71 4.07 24.07 -6.26
CA ARG A 71 5.41 23.71 -5.80
C ARG A 71 5.33 23.29 -4.33
N MET A 72 5.72 22.05 -4.05
CA MET A 72 5.80 21.52 -2.68
C MET A 72 7.24 21.67 -2.17
N THR A 73 7.52 22.75 -1.43
CA THR A 73 8.83 22.96 -0.78
C THR A 73 8.83 22.40 0.66
N PRO A 74 10.01 22.26 1.31
CA PRO A 74 10.05 21.90 2.73
C PRO A 74 9.24 22.84 3.62
N GLU A 75 9.24 24.15 3.33
CA GLU A 75 8.51 25.16 4.10
C GLU A 75 6.99 25.00 3.94
N PHE A 76 6.53 24.64 2.74
CA PHE A 76 5.14 24.31 2.48
C PHE A 76 4.67 23.15 3.39
N TRP A 77 5.48 22.10 3.50
CA TRP A 77 5.16 20.96 4.37
C TRP A 77 5.12 21.34 5.85
N GLN A 78 6.10 22.11 6.34
CA GLN A 78 6.10 22.60 7.71
C GLN A 78 4.85 23.44 8.02
N GLU A 79 4.39 24.25 7.06
CA GLU A 79 3.16 25.02 7.23
C GLU A 79 1.92 24.11 7.30
N ARG A 80 1.83 23.08 6.45
CA ARG A 80 0.75 22.10 6.49
C ARG A 80 0.70 21.34 7.81
N GLU A 81 1.85 20.96 8.35
CA GLU A 81 1.94 20.29 9.66
C GLU A 81 1.48 21.20 10.80
N ARG A 82 1.91 22.46 10.83
CA ARG A 82 1.45 23.44 11.82
C ARG A 82 -0.06 23.63 11.75
N GLU A 83 -0.61 23.74 10.54
CA GLU A 83 -2.05 23.88 10.32
C GLU A 83 -2.83 22.65 10.80
N LEU A 84 -2.33 21.44 10.51
CA LEU A 84 -2.93 20.20 10.99
C LEU A 84 -2.91 20.12 12.53
N ALA A 85 -1.78 20.43 13.16
CA ALA A 85 -1.64 20.46 14.61
C ALA A 85 -2.64 21.44 15.24
N ARG A 86 -2.78 22.64 14.67
CA ARG A 86 -3.77 23.64 15.11
C ARG A 86 -5.21 23.10 15.04
N ARG A 87 -5.58 22.48 13.91
CA ARG A 87 -6.93 21.89 13.73
C ARG A 87 -7.19 20.76 14.72
N MET A 88 -6.19 19.92 14.96
CA MET A 88 -6.31 18.81 15.91
C MET A 88 -6.41 19.29 17.36
N ALA A 89 -5.70 20.37 17.72
CA ALA A 89 -5.82 21.00 19.03
C ALA A 89 -7.20 21.65 19.23
N ALA A 90 -7.70 22.39 18.23
CA ALA A 90 -9.03 22.99 18.27
C ALA A 90 -10.16 21.96 18.41
N ARG A 91 -10.05 20.80 17.74
CA ARG A 91 -11.00 19.68 17.90
C ARG A 91 -10.96 19.03 19.28
N ARG A 92 -9.84 19.08 20.00
CA ARG A 92 -9.70 18.51 21.36
C ARG A 92 -10.12 19.49 22.47
N GLY A 93 -10.03 20.79 22.21
CA GLY A 93 -10.44 21.85 23.16
C GLY A 93 -11.91 22.27 23.05
N GLY A 94 -12.66 21.71 22.11
CA GLY A 94 -14.07 22.00 21.88
C GLY A 94 -15.00 20.92 22.40
N THR A 95 -15.06 20.75 23.73
CA THR A 95 -16.14 20.01 24.41
C THR A 95 -16.49 20.77 25.70
N PRO A 96 -17.71 21.34 25.85
CA PRO A 96 -18.20 21.82 27.15
C PRO A 96 -18.52 20.66 28.10
#